data_AF-A0AAD6GRX2-F1
#
_entry.id   AF-A0AAD6GRX2-F1
#
_cell.length_a   1.000
_cell.length_b   1.000
_cell.length_c   1.000
_cell.angle_alpha   90.00
_cell.angle_beta   90.00
_cell.angle_gamma   90.00
#
_symmetry.space_group_name_H-M   'P 1'
#
loop_
_entity.id
_entity.type
_entity.pdbx_description
1 polymer ?
#
loop_
_entity_poly.entity_id
_entity_poly.type
_entity_poly.pdbx_seq_one_letter_code
_entity_poly.pdbx_strand_id
1 'polypeptide(L)'
;MPIALEAIGWKIYMINGAWEALQAMFVALVYSETKNISIEDIDRVIDRTQLNGIDPEGDYDIKDTKDPNQITEHEFQKMTHVKRVF
;
A
#
# COMPACT_ATOMS: atom_id res chain seq x y z
N MET A 1 28.25 -18.17 -36.39
CA MET A 1 27.03 -18.56 -37.14
C MET A 1 26.16 -19.34 -36.17
N PRO A 2 24.95 -18.87 -35.78
CA PRO A 2 24.35 -19.41 -34.58
C PRO A 2 23.57 -20.69 -34.87
N ILE A 3 24.25 -21.82 -34.64
CA ILE A 3 23.74 -23.20 -34.66
C ILE A 3 22.53 -23.37 -33.70
N ALA A 4 22.41 -22.50 -32.69
CA ALA A 4 21.28 -22.49 -31.77
C ALA A 4 19.96 -21.99 -32.39
N LEU A 5 19.99 -21.07 -33.36
CA LEU A 5 18.77 -20.53 -33.99
C LEU A 5 18.19 -21.47 -35.04
N GLU A 6 19.05 -22.22 -35.74
CA GLU A 6 18.63 -23.14 -36.82
C GLU A 6 17.98 -24.41 -36.26
N ALA A 7 18.42 -24.88 -35.08
CA ALA A 7 17.88 -26.08 -34.44
C ALA A 7 16.61 -25.84 -33.59
N ILE A 8 16.40 -24.62 -33.10
CA ILE A 8 15.33 -24.32 -32.14
C ILE A 8 14.03 -23.87 -32.83
N GLY A 9 14.12 -23.23 -34.00
CA GLY A 9 12.99 -23.00 -34.92
C GLY A 9 11.64 -22.72 -34.23
N TRP A 10 10.64 -23.57 -34.48
CA TRP A 10 9.27 -23.43 -33.97
C TRP A 10 9.12 -23.69 -32.46
N LYS A 11 10.11 -24.35 -31.83
CA LYS A 11 10.03 -24.72 -30.40
C LYS A 11 10.16 -23.50 -29.49
N ILE A 12 10.80 -22.43 -29.94
CA ILE A 12 10.86 -21.18 -29.17
C ILE A 12 9.46 -20.58 -28.95
N TYR A 13 8.53 -20.76 -29.91
CA TYR A 13 7.16 -20.29 -29.75
C TYR A 13 6.41 -21.07 -28.67
N MET A 14 6.70 -22.37 -28.51
CA MET A 14 6.13 -23.18 -27.42
C MET A 14 6.67 -22.74 -26.06
N ILE A 15 7.96 -22.40 -25.99
CA ILE A 15 8.58 -21.88 -24.77
C ILE A 15 8.00 -20.50 -24.42
N ASN A 16 7.88 -19.60 -25.41
CA ASN A 16 7.24 -18.31 -25.20
C ASN A 16 5.77 -18.48 -24.77
N GLY A 17 5.01 -19.37 -25.40
CA GLY A 17 3.62 -19.64 -25.00
C GLY A 17 3.50 -20.20 -23.58
N ALA A 18 4.40 -21.10 -23.19
CA ALA A 18 4.46 -21.61 -21.82
C ALA A 18 4.84 -20.49 -20.81
N TRP A 19 5.73 -19.59 -21.23
CA TRP A 19 6.15 -18.44 -20.43
C TRP A 19 5.03 -17.42 -20.26
N GLU A 20 4.29 -17.11 -21.32
CA GLU A 20 3.08 -16.26 -21.28
C GLU A 20 2.01 -16.87 -20.37
N ALA A 21 1.79 -18.20 -20.44
CA ALA A 21 0.84 -18.87 -19.55
C ALA A 21 1.26 -18.80 -18.07
N LEU A 22 2.56 -18.92 -17.78
CA LEU A 22 3.09 -18.77 -16.43
C LEU A 22 2.91 -17.34 -15.92
N GLN A 23 3.21 -16.33 -16.76
CA GLN A 23 2.99 -14.93 -16.40
C GLN A 23 1.50 -14.62 -16.19
N ALA A 24 0.62 -15.10 -17.07
CA ALA A 24 -0.82 -14.91 -16.93
C ALA A 24 -1.34 -15.51 -15.62
N MET A 25 -0.85 -16.70 -15.25
CA MET A 25 -1.18 -17.33 -13.97
C MET A 25 -0.65 -16.52 -12.77
N PHE A 26 0.59 -16.04 -12.84
CA PHE A 26 1.17 -15.21 -11.78
C PHE A 26 0.37 -13.92 -11.57
N VAL A 27 0.05 -13.22 -12.67
CA VAL A 27 -0.79 -12.03 -12.64
C VAL A 27 -2.15 -12.38 -12.06
N ALA A 28 -2.82 -13.44 -12.52
CA ALA A 28 -4.13 -13.81 -11.98
C ALA A 28 -4.15 -14.07 -10.45
N LEU A 29 -3.03 -14.51 -9.86
CA LEU A 29 -2.93 -14.80 -8.42
C LEU A 29 -2.45 -13.61 -7.58
N VAL A 30 -1.50 -12.82 -8.09
CA VAL A 30 -0.83 -11.75 -7.32
C VAL A 30 -1.42 -10.37 -7.63
N TYR A 31 -2.06 -10.21 -8.78
CA TYR A 31 -2.65 -8.94 -9.18
C TYR A 31 -3.81 -8.57 -8.25
N SER A 32 -3.60 -7.49 -7.52
CA SER A 32 -4.66 -6.78 -6.81
C SER A 32 -5.21 -5.69 -7.73
N GLU A 33 -6.54 -5.57 -7.77
CA GLU A 33 -7.20 -4.54 -8.59
C GLU A 33 -6.95 -3.16 -7.97
N THR A 34 -6.06 -2.39 -8.61
CA THR A 34 -5.72 -1.01 -8.22
C THR A 34 -6.49 0.04 -9.04
N LYS A 35 -7.50 -0.38 -9.82
CA LYS A 35 -8.25 0.54 -10.68
C LYS A 35 -9.12 1.48 -9.85
N ASN A 36 -9.06 2.78 -10.16
CA ASN A 36 -9.79 3.87 -9.49
C ASN A 36 -9.40 4.14 -8.03
N ILE A 37 -8.21 3.71 -7.61
CA ILE A 37 -7.65 4.01 -6.28
C ILE A 37 -6.63 5.15 -6.41
N SER A 38 -6.58 6.06 -5.43
CA SER A 38 -5.55 7.10 -5.35
C SER A 38 -4.17 6.47 -5.09
N ILE A 39 -3.08 7.10 -5.52
CA ILE A 39 -1.72 6.55 -5.32
C ILE A 39 -1.41 6.35 -3.82
N GLU A 40 -1.92 7.25 -2.97
CA GLU A 40 -1.79 7.20 -1.51
C GLU A 40 -2.56 6.02 -0.89
N ASP A 41 -3.74 5.68 -1.44
CA ASP A 41 -4.52 4.53 -0.97
C ASP A 41 -4.01 3.19 -1.53
N ILE A 42 -3.33 3.19 -2.68
CA ILE A 42 -2.66 2.00 -3.23
C ILE A 42 -1.54 1.54 -2.28
N ASP A 43 -0.79 2.48 -1.70
CA ASP A 43 0.27 2.15 -0.73
C ASP A 43 -0.30 1.40 0.48
N ARG A 44 -1.46 1.82 1.01
CA ARG A 44 -2.15 1.12 2.11
C ARG A 44 -2.66 -0.29 1.75
N VAL A 45 -2.98 -0.54 0.48
CA VAL A 45 -3.49 -1.84 -0.01
C VAL A 45 -2.36 -2.81 -0.32
N ILE A 46 -1.25 -2.31 -0.86
CA ILE A 46 -0.05 -3.08 -1.20
C ILE A 46 0.80 -3.33 0.05
N ASP A 47 0.93 -2.33 0.92
CA ASP A 47 1.70 -2.40 2.15
C ASP A 47 0.87 -2.98 3.30
N ARG A 48 0.67 -4.32 3.25
CA ARG A 48 0.21 -5.08 4.43
C ARG A 48 1.35 -5.38 5.42
N THR A 49 2.50 -4.74 5.24
CA THR A 49 3.62 -4.83 6.16
C THR A 49 3.37 -3.82 7.28
N GLN A 50 3.34 -4.28 8.53
CA GLN A 50 3.54 -3.35 9.64
C GLN A 50 4.95 -2.76 9.46
N LEU A 51 5.05 -1.57 8.89
CA LEU A 51 6.20 -0.73 9.12
C LEU A 51 6.27 -0.61 10.64
N ASN A 52 7.37 -1.08 11.22
CA ASN A 52 7.63 -0.98 12.64
C ASN A 52 7.77 0.51 13.01
N GLY A 53 6.64 1.20 13.09
CA GLY A 53 6.45 2.56 13.58
C GLY A 53 7.33 3.66 12.99
N ILE A 54 7.92 3.50 11.81
CA ILE A 54 8.77 4.54 11.21
C ILE A 54 8.54 4.62 9.70
N ASP A 55 7.53 5.38 9.33
CA ASP A 55 7.37 6.08 8.07
C ASP A 55 8.04 7.47 8.19
N PRO A 56 9.14 7.77 7.48
CA PRO A 56 9.75 9.11 7.54
C PRO A 56 8.98 10.17 6.73
N GLU A 57 7.95 9.78 5.99
CA GLU A 57 7.27 10.65 5.02
C GLU A 57 5.81 10.19 4.88
N GLY A 58 4.91 10.76 5.68
CA GLY A 58 3.53 10.26 5.78
C GLY A 58 2.57 11.06 6.66
N ASP A 59 2.65 12.39 6.67
CA ASP A 59 1.58 13.23 7.26
C ASP A 59 0.44 13.40 6.24
N TYR A 60 -0.48 12.43 6.20
CA TYR A 60 -1.79 12.59 5.56
C TYR A 60 -2.88 12.02 6.47
N ASP A 61 -3.47 12.96 7.22
CA ASP A 61 -4.80 12.92 7.83
C ASP A 61 -5.15 11.71 8.69
N ILE A 62 -4.58 11.67 9.89
CA ILE A 62 -5.28 11.19 11.10
C ILE A 62 -5.52 12.40 12.01
N LYS A 63 -6.45 13.29 11.64
CA LYS A 63 -6.95 14.33 12.56
C LYS A 63 -8.46 14.42 12.72
N ASP A 64 -9.26 13.55 12.10
CA ASP A 64 -10.73 13.59 12.26
C ASP A 64 -11.33 12.46 13.10
N THR A 65 -10.56 11.92 14.05
CA THR A 65 -11.16 11.28 15.23
C THR A 65 -10.37 11.65 16.47
N LYS A 66 -10.39 12.94 16.83
CA LYS A 66 -10.20 13.26 18.25
C LYS A 66 -11.42 12.72 18.99
N ASP A 67 -11.23 11.65 19.75
CA ASP A 67 -12.25 11.11 20.64
C ASP A 67 -12.86 12.28 21.46
N PRO A 68 -14.19 12.50 21.37
CA PRO A 68 -14.84 13.66 21.98
C PRO A 68 -14.61 13.76 23.50
N ASN A 69 -14.21 12.67 24.16
CA ASN A 69 -13.86 12.68 25.57
C ASN A 69 -12.53 13.40 25.85
N GLN A 70 -11.55 13.37 24.93
CA GLN A 70 -10.26 14.05 25.12
C GLN A 70 -10.36 15.57 24.97
N ILE A 71 -11.25 16.04 24.10
CA ILE A 71 -11.53 17.48 23.92
C ILE A 71 -12.20 18.03 25.19
N THR A 72 -13.13 17.24 25.75
CA THR A 72 -13.85 17.60 26.98
C THR A 72 -12.92 17.70 28.19
N GLU A 73 -12.00 16.76 28.34
CA GLU A 73 -11.03 16.77 29.45
C GLU A 73 -10.07 17.95 29.36
N HIS A 74 -9.59 18.27 28.15
CA HIS A 74 -8.70 19.42 27.95
C HIS A 74 -9.37 20.76 28.29
N GLU A 75 -10.64 20.94 27.90
CA GLU A 75 -11.42 22.13 28.26
C GLU A 75 -11.70 22.20 29.78
N PHE A 76 -11.96 21.06 30.44
CA PHE A 76 -12.18 21.00 31.88
C PHE A 76 -10.92 21.34 32.68
N GLN A 77 -9.75 20.84 32.27
CA GLN A 77 -8.46 21.19 32.88
C GLN A 77 -8.15 22.68 32.72
N LYS A 78 -8.44 23.25 31.55
CA LYS A 78 -8.21 24.67 31.27
C LYS A 78 -9.09 25.56 32.14
N MET A 79 -10.38 25.25 32.29
CA MET A 79 -11.28 25.99 33.20
C MET A 79 -10.86 25.84 34.67
N THR A 80 -10.43 24.65 35.08
CA THR A 80 -9.97 24.37 36.44
C THR A 80 -8.70 25.15 36.78
N HIS A 81 -7.78 25.27 35.82
CA HIS A 81 -6.56 26.04 36.00
C HIS A 81 -6.83 27.55 36.11
N VAL A 82 -7.71 28.08 35.26
CA VAL A 82 -8.11 29.50 35.31
C VAL A 82 -8.73 29.86 36.67
N LYS A 83 -9.62 29.01 37.20
CA LYS A 83 -10.26 29.24 38.51
C LYS A 83 -9.31 29.14 39.70
N ARG A 84 -8.12 28.55 39.53
CA ARG A 84 -7.07 28.49 40.56
C ARG A 84 -6.15 29.72 40.53
N VAL A 85 -6.10 30.41 39.39
CA VAL A 85 -5.22 31.57 39.15
C VAL A 85 -5.92 32.90 39.48
N PHE A 86 -7.26 32.92 39.50
CA PHE A 86 -8.08 34.00 40.07
C PHE A 86 -8.51 33.67 41.50
#